data_AF-A0A0E3UYN3-F1
#
_entry.id   AF-A0A0E3UYN3-F1
#
_cell.length_a   1.000
_cell.length_b   1.000
_cell.length_c   1.000
_cell.angle_alpha   90.00
_cell.angle_beta   90.00
_cell.angle_gamma   90.00
#
_symmetry.space_group_name_H-M   'P 1'
#
loop_
_entity.id
_entity.type
_entity.pdbx_description
1 polymer ?
#
loop_
_entity_poly.entity_id
_entity_poly.type
_entity_poly.pdbx_seq_one_letter_code
_entity_poly.pdbx_strand_id
1 'polypeptide(L)'
;MGQRQNQYTQNFDELPASETAVWESGSYYLPGWSVYRSVSNNIITANNGSGNTGRLISYGSTGSTDRALGSIASAKAGELLYMLLLQNNTGSTIKSVELTFPPLKQVGFLGYLATATVYLPS
;
A
#
# COMPACT_ATOMS: atom_id res chain seq x y z
N MET A 1 -0.72 2.77 -33.42
CA MET A 1 -1.02 3.66 -32.27
C MET A 1 -0.89 2.82 -31.01
N GLY A 2 0.11 3.09 -30.17
CA GLY A 2 0.40 2.29 -28.97
C GLY A 2 -0.63 2.50 -27.87
N GLN A 3 -0.96 1.45 -27.13
CA GLN A 3 -1.99 1.47 -26.08
C GLN A 3 -1.67 2.52 -25.01
N ARG A 4 -2.60 3.46 -24.79
CA ARG A 4 -2.56 4.43 -23.69
C ARG A 4 -2.93 3.69 -22.41
N GLN A 5 -1.97 3.04 -21.77
CA GLN A 5 -2.24 2.27 -20.58
C GLN A 5 -2.35 3.20 -19.38
N ASN A 6 -3.59 3.49 -18.99
CA ASN A 6 -3.94 4.43 -17.93
C ASN A 6 -4.32 3.69 -16.62
N GLN A 7 -3.76 2.50 -16.44
CA GLN A 7 -4.05 1.58 -15.36
C GLN A 7 -2.89 1.60 -14.36
N TYR A 8 -3.20 1.85 -13.09
CA TYR A 8 -2.28 1.61 -11.99
C TYR A 8 -2.57 0.23 -11.39
N THR A 9 -1.57 -0.47 -10.86
CA THR A 9 -1.74 -1.77 -10.21
C THR A 9 -0.68 -1.87 -9.14
N GLN A 10 -1.10 -2.25 -7.93
CA GLN A 10 -0.21 -2.42 -6.80
C GLN A 10 -0.42 -3.82 -6.19
N ASN A 11 0.68 -4.56 -6.05
CA ASN A 11 0.75 -5.89 -5.44
C ASN A 11 1.49 -5.89 -4.10
N PHE A 12 2.25 -4.83 -3.80
CA PHE A 12 3.00 -4.62 -2.55
C PHE A 12 4.20 -5.56 -2.34
N ASP A 13 4.56 -6.36 -3.34
CA ASP A 13 5.60 -7.39 -3.21
C ASP A 13 7.01 -6.82 -2.98
N GLU A 14 7.21 -5.52 -3.23
CA GLU A 14 8.47 -4.80 -2.97
C GLU A 14 8.67 -4.42 -1.49
N LEU A 15 7.65 -4.62 -0.64
CA LEU A 15 7.76 -4.35 0.79
C LEU A 15 8.78 -5.29 1.48
N PRO A 16 9.40 -4.86 2.59
CA PRO A 16 10.45 -5.63 3.25
C PRO A 16 9.99 -7.01 3.74
N ALA A 17 10.75 -8.04 3.35
CA ALA A 17 10.48 -9.45 3.66
C ALA A 17 10.90 -9.89 5.09
N SER A 18 11.74 -9.09 5.75
CA SER A 18 12.33 -9.36 7.06
C SER A 18 12.68 -8.06 7.80
N GLU A 19 12.88 -8.18 9.12
CA GLU A 19 13.37 -7.11 9.98
C GLU A 19 12.58 -5.78 9.85
N THR A 20 13.27 -4.65 10.03
CA THR A 20 12.73 -3.30 9.90
C THR A 20 13.37 -2.60 8.71
N ALA A 21 12.62 -1.74 8.05
CA ALA A 21 13.15 -0.86 7.03
C ALA A 21 12.61 0.57 7.15
N VAL A 22 13.24 1.48 6.42
CA VAL A 22 12.80 2.88 6.34
C VAL A 22 11.65 3.01 5.36
N TRP A 23 10.48 3.41 5.85
CA TRP A 23 9.34 3.79 5.05
C TRP A 23 9.49 5.25 4.56
N GLU A 24 9.71 5.40 3.26
CA GLU A 24 9.70 6.69 2.58
C GLU A 24 8.39 6.82 1.80
N SER A 25 7.48 7.64 2.32
CA SER A 25 6.19 7.93 1.67
C SER A 25 6.41 8.51 0.27
N GLY A 26 5.85 7.86 -0.74
CA GLY A 26 5.76 8.35 -2.11
C GLY A 26 6.95 8.03 -3.04
N SER A 27 8.04 7.44 -2.56
CA SER A 27 9.27 7.31 -3.37
C SER A 27 9.98 5.95 -3.37
N TYR A 28 10.08 5.23 -2.24
CA TYR A 28 11.01 4.08 -2.16
C TYR A 28 10.36 2.74 -2.49
N TYR A 29 9.39 2.29 -1.69
CA TYR A 29 8.76 0.98 -1.89
C TYR A 29 7.57 1.01 -2.85
N LEU A 30 6.88 2.15 -2.89
CA LEU A 30 5.54 2.24 -3.45
C LEU A 30 5.31 3.67 -3.96
N PRO A 31 5.68 3.97 -5.22
CA PRO A 31 5.39 5.27 -5.81
C PRO A 31 3.90 5.63 -5.67
N GLY A 32 3.63 6.84 -5.20
CA GLY A 32 2.26 7.34 -4.98
C GLY A 32 1.60 6.90 -3.66
N TRP A 33 2.09 5.86 -2.98
CA TRP A 33 1.57 5.49 -1.65
C TRP A 33 2.24 6.27 -0.55
N SER A 34 1.43 6.74 0.39
CA SER A 34 1.89 7.47 1.57
C SER A 34 1.11 7.00 2.79
N VAL A 35 1.80 6.96 3.93
CA VAL A 35 1.16 6.71 5.22
C VAL A 35 1.41 7.91 6.12
N TYR A 36 0.36 8.64 6.45
CA TYR A 36 0.40 9.65 7.48
C TYR A 36 0.29 8.98 8.85
N ARG A 37 1.02 9.53 9.83
CA ARG A 37 1.07 9.03 11.20
C ARG A 37 0.95 10.20 12.17
N SER A 38 0.07 10.10 13.16
CA SER A 38 -0.03 11.14 14.19
C SER A 38 1.18 11.15 15.14
N VAL A 39 1.86 10.02 15.29
CA VAL A 39 3.16 9.92 15.96
C VAL A 39 4.24 9.73 14.90
N SER A 40 5.20 10.67 14.84
CA SER A 40 6.27 10.66 13.84
C SER A 40 7.13 9.40 13.95
N ASN A 41 7.16 8.62 12.89
CA ASN A 41 7.95 7.40 12.75
C ASN A 41 8.05 7.04 11.26
N ASN A 42 9.26 6.71 10.80
CA ASN A 42 9.54 6.31 9.42
C ASN A 42 9.90 4.82 9.30
N ILE A 43 9.51 3.98 10.26
CA ILE A 43 9.82 2.55 10.25
C ILE A 43 8.60 1.75 9.77
N ILE A 44 8.86 0.80 8.89
CA ILE A 44 7.99 -0.34 8.56
C ILE A 44 8.67 -1.63 9.04
N THR A 45 7.90 -2.58 9.57
CA THR A 45 8.43 -3.86 10.08
C THR A 45 7.80 -5.05 9.37
N ALA A 46 8.61 -6.01 8.94
CA ALA A 46 8.14 -7.30 8.47
C ALA A 46 7.46 -8.09 9.60
N ASN A 47 6.26 -8.63 9.36
CA ASN A 47 5.54 -9.44 10.34
C ASN A 47 4.79 -10.58 9.64
N ASN A 48 4.93 -11.79 10.16
CA ASN A 48 4.25 -12.98 9.67
C ASN A 48 2.88 -13.23 10.31
N GLY A 49 2.38 -12.28 11.10
CA GLY A 49 1.11 -12.37 11.84
C GLY A 49 1.27 -12.76 13.31
N SER A 50 2.49 -13.07 13.78
CA SER A 50 2.73 -13.42 15.19
C SER A 50 2.87 -12.20 16.11
N GLY A 51 3.29 -11.05 15.57
CA GLY A 51 3.52 -9.83 16.37
C GLY A 51 2.26 -8.96 16.50
N ASN A 52 1.98 -8.48 17.71
CA ASN A 52 0.80 -7.64 18.03
C ASN A 52 1.14 -6.19 18.43
N THR A 53 2.42 -5.81 18.41
CA THR A 53 2.82 -4.45 18.80
C THR A 53 2.42 -3.44 17.74
N GLY A 54 1.83 -2.32 18.16
CA GLY A 54 1.45 -1.24 17.25
C GLY A 54 2.62 -0.67 16.46
N ARG A 55 2.47 -0.62 15.12
CA ARG A 55 3.44 -0.09 14.13
C ARG A 55 2.85 -0.18 12.70
N LEU A 56 3.56 0.36 11.71
CA LEU A 56 3.35 0.04 10.29
C LEU A 56 4.08 -1.26 9.96
N ILE A 57 3.43 -2.10 9.17
CA ILE A 57 3.76 -3.49 9.01
C ILE A 57 3.74 -3.87 7.52
N SER A 58 4.77 -4.61 7.10
CA SER A 58 4.74 -5.44 5.89
C SER A 58 4.33 -6.85 6.32
N TYR A 59 3.09 -7.21 6.04
CA TYR A 59 2.52 -8.51 6.41
C TYR A 59 2.82 -9.55 5.35
N GLY A 60 3.26 -10.73 5.79
CA GLY A 60 3.47 -11.89 4.93
C GLY A 60 4.35 -12.92 5.62
N SER A 61 4.30 -14.18 5.16
CA SER A 61 5.16 -15.25 5.66
C SER A 61 6.63 -14.83 5.68
N THR A 62 7.42 -15.29 6.65
CA THR A 62 8.84 -14.91 6.78
C THR A 62 9.61 -15.20 5.49
N GLY A 63 10.30 -14.19 4.94
CA GLY A 63 11.06 -14.32 3.69
C GLY A 63 10.22 -14.38 2.41
N SER A 64 8.89 -14.32 2.50
CA SER A 64 8.01 -14.27 1.33
C SER A 64 8.00 -12.89 0.70
N THR A 65 8.02 -12.83 -0.63
CA THR A 65 7.79 -11.61 -1.43
C THR A 65 6.31 -11.25 -1.53
N ASP A 66 5.39 -12.20 -1.30
CA ASP A 66 3.96 -11.91 -1.21
C ASP A 66 3.69 -11.12 0.07
N ARG A 67 3.45 -9.81 -0.09
CA ARG A 67 3.32 -8.87 1.03
C ARG A 67 2.03 -8.07 0.99
N ALA A 68 1.61 -7.62 2.15
CA ALA A 68 0.52 -6.68 2.34
C ALA A 68 0.99 -5.49 3.19
N LEU A 69 0.58 -4.28 2.82
CA LEU A 69 0.77 -3.10 3.66
C LEU A 69 -0.34 -3.05 4.71
N GLY A 70 0.03 -2.91 5.98
CA GLY A 70 -0.95 -2.79 7.06
C GLY A 70 -0.35 -2.19 8.33
N SER A 71 -1.16 -2.07 9.38
CA SER A 71 -0.70 -1.50 10.64
C SER A 71 -1.52 -1.97 11.82
N ILE A 72 -0.90 -1.93 12.99
CA ILE A 72 -1.61 -2.03 14.26
C ILE A 72 -1.55 -0.66 14.92
N ALA A 73 -2.71 -0.04 15.17
CA ALA A 73 -2.78 1.23 15.89
C ALA A 73 -2.51 1.01 17.38
N SER A 74 -1.82 1.97 18.00
CA SER A 74 -1.60 1.99 19.45
C SER A 74 -1.20 3.39 19.88
N ALA A 75 -1.21 3.69 21.19
CA ALA A 75 -0.72 4.97 21.70
C ALA A 75 0.73 5.31 21.24
N LYS A 76 1.58 4.28 21.04
CA LYS A 76 2.96 4.46 20.55
C LYS A 76 3.06 4.59 19.04
N ALA A 77 2.16 3.95 18.30
CA ALA A 77 2.16 3.99 16.82
C ALA A 77 1.41 5.21 16.27
N GLY A 78 0.53 5.79 17.08
CA GLY A 78 -0.42 6.81 16.66
C GLY A 78 -1.54 6.25 15.80
N GLU A 79 -2.26 7.18 15.19
CA GLU A 79 -3.23 6.95 14.12
C GLU A 79 -2.48 6.84 12.80
N LEU A 80 -2.93 5.96 11.91
CA LEU A 80 -2.33 5.76 10.60
C LEU A 80 -3.38 5.98 9.51
N LEU A 81 -3.07 6.82 8.53
CA LEU A 81 -3.91 7.12 7.38
C LEU A 81 -3.16 6.75 6.10
N TYR A 82 -3.78 5.92 5.27
CA TYR A 82 -3.24 5.48 3.99
C TYR A 82 -3.74 6.38 2.87
N MET A 83 -2.83 6.80 2.00
CA MET A 83 -3.12 7.69 0.88
C MET A 83 -2.47 7.16 -0.39
N LEU A 84 -3.20 7.24 -1.50
CA LEU A 84 -2.68 6.98 -2.83
C LEU A 84 -2.84 8.25 -3.67
N LEU A 85 -1.72 8.83 -4.10
CA LEU A 85 -1.70 9.97 -5.01
C LEU A 85 -1.68 9.47 -6.46
N LEU A 86 -2.70 9.85 -7.23
CA LEU A 86 -2.79 9.58 -8.66
C LEU A 86 -2.78 10.90 -9.42
N GLN A 87 -1.89 11.03 -10.40
CA GLN A 87 -1.77 12.22 -11.25
C GLN A 87 -2.14 11.91 -12.69
N ASN A 88 -3.04 12.70 -13.26
CA ASN A 88 -3.41 12.61 -14.66
C ASN A 88 -2.36 13.28 -15.56
N ASN A 89 -1.50 12.49 -16.18
CA ASN A 89 -0.49 12.96 -17.14
C ASN A 89 -0.86 12.65 -18.60
N THR A 90 -2.14 12.35 -18.88
CA THR A 90 -2.58 11.84 -20.19
C THR A 90 -2.91 12.92 -21.22
N GLY A 91 -2.88 14.20 -20.82
CA GLY A 91 -3.27 15.34 -21.67
C GLY A 91 -4.77 15.40 -22.01
N SER A 92 -5.59 14.53 -21.42
CA SER A 92 -7.04 14.46 -21.60
C SER A 92 -7.74 14.44 -20.24
N THR A 93 -8.95 14.98 -20.14
CA THR A 93 -9.71 15.01 -18.87
C THR A 93 -10.15 13.61 -18.47
N ILE A 94 -9.80 13.19 -17.25
CA ILE A 94 -10.33 11.97 -16.63
C ILE A 94 -11.75 12.27 -16.12
N LYS A 95 -12.74 11.48 -16.58
CA LYS A 95 -14.15 11.64 -16.19
C LYS A 95 -14.59 10.70 -15.07
N SER A 96 -13.85 9.62 -14.86
CA SER A 96 -14.16 8.59 -13.87
C SER A 96 -12.89 7.90 -13.41
N VAL A 97 -12.88 7.45 -12.16
CA VAL A 97 -11.87 6.56 -11.60
C VAL A 97 -12.60 5.34 -11.07
N GLU A 98 -12.21 4.17 -11.54
CA GLU A 98 -12.69 2.90 -11.00
C GLU A 98 -11.65 2.31 -10.06
N LEU A 99 -12.10 1.69 -8.98
CA LEU A 99 -11.27 1.05 -7.97
C LEU A 99 -11.74 -0.39 -7.80
N THR A 100 -10.90 -1.34 -8.18
CA THR A 100 -11.25 -2.78 -8.18
C THR A 100 -10.32 -3.58 -7.29
N PHE A 101 -10.89 -4.17 -6.25
CA PHE A 101 -10.17 -5.07 -5.36
C PHE A 101 -10.25 -6.50 -5.92
N PRO A 102 -9.12 -7.20 -6.12
CA PRO A 102 -9.17 -8.61 -6.47
C PRO A 102 -9.84 -9.39 -5.32
N PRO A 103 -10.60 -10.45 -5.63
CA PRO A 103 -11.23 -11.28 -4.61
C PRO A 103 -10.15 -11.93 -3.72
N LEU A 104 -9.97 -11.33 -2.54
CA LEU A 104 -9.30 -11.80 -1.31
C LEU A 104 -7.96 -12.55 -1.45
N LYS A 105 -6.88 -11.92 -0.97
CA LYS A 105 -6.00 -12.57 0.01
C LYS A 105 -6.50 -12.14 1.39
N GLN A 106 -7.25 -13.01 2.04
CA GLN A 106 -7.81 -12.79 3.38
C GLN A 106 -6.76 -13.20 4.44
N VAL A 107 -6.32 -12.26 5.27
CA VAL A 107 -5.83 -12.55 6.64
C VAL A 107 -6.42 -11.51 7.60
N GLY A 108 -6.97 -12.00 8.71
CA GLY A 108 -7.85 -11.35 9.69
C GLY A 108 -7.79 -9.83 9.87
N PHE A 109 -8.95 -9.18 9.71
CA PHE A 109 -9.36 -7.89 10.29
C PHE A 109 -8.26 -6.86 10.61
N LEU A 110 -7.72 -6.19 9.58
CA LEU A 110 -7.92 -4.75 9.27
C LEU A 110 -6.99 -4.42 8.09
N GLY A 111 -7.57 -4.24 6.90
CA GLY A 111 -6.85 -3.83 5.69
C GLY A 111 -7.19 -4.72 4.51
N TYR A 112 -8.13 -4.29 3.67
CA TYR A 112 -8.37 -4.91 2.37
C TYR A 112 -7.26 -4.48 1.41
N LEU A 113 -6.62 -5.44 0.75
CA LEU A 113 -5.63 -5.22 -0.30
C LEU A 113 -6.27 -4.50 -1.48
N ALA A 114 -5.98 -3.20 -1.65
CA ALA A 114 -6.44 -2.42 -2.77
C ALA A 114 -5.47 -2.57 -3.95
N THR A 115 -5.87 -3.34 -4.96
CA THR A 115 -5.42 -3.05 -6.33
C THR A 115 -6.32 -1.93 -6.86
N ALA A 116 -5.78 -0.97 -7.61
CA ALA A 116 -6.57 0.15 -8.13
C ALA A 116 -6.47 0.20 -9.65
N THR A 117 -7.26 -0.64 -10.33
CA THR A 117 -7.35 -0.64 -11.79
C THR A 117 -8.13 0.57 -12.28
N VAL A 118 -7.42 1.58 -12.79
CA VAL A 118 -8.05 2.77 -13.38
C VAL A 118 -8.34 2.50 -14.86
N TYR A 119 -9.64 2.50 -15.23
CA TYR A 119 -10.09 2.45 -16.61
C TYR A 119 -10.27 3.86 -17.18
N LEU A 120 -9.78 4.12 -18.39
CA LEU A 120 -10.05 5.37 -19.10
C LEU A 120 -10.97 5.11 -20.29
N PRO A 121 -12.14 5.78 -20.36
CA PRO A 121 -12.94 5.76 -21.57
C PRO A 121 -12.19 6.46 -22.69
N SER A 122 -12.29 5.89 -23.89
CA SER A 122 -11.74 6.41 -25.15
C SER A 122 -12.28 7.79 -25.51
#